data_AF-A0AAX2EKD3-F1
#
_entry.id   AF-A0AAX2EKD3-F1
#
_cell.length_a   1.000
_cell.length_b   1.000
_cell.length_c   1.000
_cell.angle_alpha   90.00
_cell.angle_beta   90.00
_cell.angle_gamma   90.00
#
_symmetry.space_group_name_H-M   'P 1'
#
loop_
_entity.id
_entity.type
_entity.pdbx_description
1 polymer ?
#
loop_
_entity_poly.entity_id
_entity_poly.type
_entity_poly.pdbx_seq_one_letter_code
_entity_poly.pdbx_strand_id
1 'polypeptide(L)'
;MSFSVKQLDLFNTDSTIYFQTPASHRLRLLTSDFENNLNLPTLREFVHSIFPVHSQITMTGIIGYYIGSTRIWDKQHLKGVVKLSNWKETYMVDEEGTQYMAMTVKDITSQDVFALCKQTAQGWRCSNLMFCTEDRILYISADVFDLVMTDQKELGGICTKFSSWVDTYHPNIKTV
;
A
#
# COMPACT_ATOMS: atom_id res chain seq x y z
N MET A 1 22.76 5.61 -9.17
CA MET A 1 22.21 4.37 -8.60
C MET A 1 20.80 4.21 -9.12
N SER A 2 20.45 3.04 -9.64
CA SER A 2 19.07 2.72 -10.00
C SER A 2 18.30 2.36 -8.72
N PHE A 3 17.19 3.05 -8.45
CA PHE A 3 16.31 2.72 -7.33
C PHE A 3 15.65 1.34 -7.54
N SER A 4 15.51 0.55 -6.48
CA SER A 4 14.79 -0.73 -6.50
C SER A 4 13.87 -0.84 -5.30
N VAL A 5 12.65 -1.32 -5.50
CA VAL A 5 11.70 -1.55 -4.40
C VAL A 5 12.14 -2.67 -3.45
N LYS A 6 13.03 -3.58 -3.89
CA LYS A 6 13.54 -4.69 -3.07
C LYS A 6 14.44 -4.23 -1.92
N GLN A 7 14.91 -2.99 -1.93
CA GLN A 7 15.73 -2.41 -0.87
C GLN A 7 14.91 -1.79 0.27
N LEU A 8 13.58 -1.68 0.09
CA LEU A 8 12.69 -1.06 1.05
C LEU A 8 12.38 -2.04 2.18
N ASP A 9 12.39 -1.54 3.41
CA ASP A 9 11.92 -2.29 4.56
C ASP A 9 10.41 -2.10 4.69
N LEU A 10 9.67 -3.14 4.29
CA LEU A 10 8.21 -3.17 4.30
C LEU A 10 7.62 -3.27 5.71
N PHE A 11 8.42 -3.66 6.70
CA PHE A 11 7.97 -3.87 8.07
C PHE A 11 8.58 -2.85 9.04
N ASN A 12 9.23 -1.81 8.51
CA ASN A 12 9.71 -0.69 9.29
C ASN A 12 8.55 0.01 9.99
N THR A 13 8.59 0.05 11.32
CA THR A 13 7.54 0.67 12.16
C THR A 13 7.70 2.18 12.29
N ASP A 14 8.88 2.72 11.99
CA ASP A 14 9.22 4.13 12.19
C ASP A 14 9.00 4.98 10.93
N SER A 15 9.05 4.36 9.75
CA SER A 15 8.96 5.05 8.46
C SER A 15 8.20 4.25 7.42
N THR A 16 7.22 4.88 6.78
CA THR A 16 6.55 4.29 5.60
C THR A 16 7.49 4.20 4.41
N ILE A 17 7.15 3.31 3.45
CA ILE A 17 7.90 3.15 2.19
C ILE A 17 8.07 4.47 1.42
N TYR A 18 7.13 5.41 1.60
CA TYR A 18 7.17 6.72 0.95
C TYR A 18 8.39 7.51 1.41
N PHE A 19 8.65 7.55 2.71
CA PHE A 19 9.78 8.31 3.27
C PHE A 19 11.13 7.61 3.08
N GLN A 20 11.13 6.30 2.86
CA GLN A 20 12.31 5.53 2.43
C GLN A 20 12.66 5.73 0.94
N THR A 21 11.77 6.34 0.15
CA THR A 21 11.89 6.44 -1.30
C THR A 21 12.28 7.86 -1.76
N PRO A 22 13.17 8.02 -2.77
CA PRO A 22 13.44 9.31 -3.37
C PRO A 22 12.18 9.96 -3.98
N ALA A 23 12.07 11.28 -3.91
CA ALA A 23 10.89 12.00 -4.44
C ALA A 23 10.55 11.65 -5.90
N SER A 24 11.57 11.39 -6.75
CA SER A 24 11.37 11.02 -8.17
C SER A 24 10.75 9.62 -8.38
N HIS A 25 10.56 8.83 -7.33
CA HIS A 25 10.07 7.45 -7.38
C HIS A 25 8.82 7.24 -6.52
N ARG A 26 8.20 8.30 -6.02
CA ARG A 26 7.04 8.22 -5.15
C ARG A 26 5.95 9.21 -5.52
N LEU A 27 4.74 8.84 -5.14
CA LEU A 27 3.52 9.62 -5.26
C LEU A 27 2.65 9.33 -4.04
N ARG A 28 1.97 10.34 -3.51
CA ARG A 28 1.02 10.22 -2.40
C ARG A 28 -0.32 10.83 -2.79
N LEU A 29 -1.41 10.12 -2.49
CA LEU A 29 -2.78 10.61 -2.53
C LEU A 29 -3.34 10.58 -1.10
N LEU A 30 -4.25 11.50 -0.76
CA LEU A 30 -4.91 11.49 0.54
C LEU A 30 -6.14 10.58 0.50
N THR A 31 -6.28 9.73 1.50
CA THR A 31 -7.42 8.83 1.63
C THR A 31 -8.74 9.60 1.79
N SER A 32 -8.67 10.78 2.43
CA SER A 32 -9.81 11.70 2.63
C SER A 32 -10.49 12.15 1.32
N ASP A 33 -9.74 12.20 0.21
CA ASP A 33 -10.29 12.59 -1.09
C ASP A 33 -11.29 11.56 -1.63
N PHE A 34 -11.32 10.35 -1.07
CA PHE A 34 -12.12 9.22 -1.54
C PHE A 34 -13.14 8.71 -0.51
N GLU A 35 -13.36 9.45 0.59
CA GLU A 35 -14.35 9.10 1.62
C GLU A 35 -15.77 8.99 1.05
N ASN A 36 -16.10 9.89 0.12
CA ASN A 36 -17.40 9.90 -0.53
C ASN A 36 -17.42 9.03 -1.80
N ASN A 37 -18.62 8.58 -2.19
CA ASN A 37 -18.76 7.70 -3.35
C ASN A 37 -18.47 8.39 -4.70
N LEU A 38 -18.38 9.73 -4.75
CA LEU A 38 -18.25 10.48 -6.00
C LEU A 38 -16.89 10.26 -6.66
N ASN A 39 -15.83 10.11 -5.84
CA ASN A 39 -14.45 9.98 -6.33
C ASN A 39 -13.99 8.51 -6.48
N LEU A 40 -14.84 7.53 -6.17
CA LEU A 40 -14.53 6.11 -6.32
C LEU A 40 -14.20 5.68 -7.77
N PRO A 41 -14.81 6.24 -8.83
CA PRO A 41 -14.38 5.97 -10.19
C PRO A 41 -12.91 6.35 -10.43
N THR A 42 -12.47 7.50 -9.90
CA THR A 42 -11.07 7.94 -9.97
C THR A 42 -10.16 7.00 -9.19
N LEU A 43 -10.55 6.59 -7.98
CA LEU A 43 -9.76 5.62 -7.19
C LEU A 43 -9.58 4.29 -7.92
N ARG A 44 -10.65 3.80 -8.57
CA ARG A 44 -10.60 2.59 -9.40
C ARG A 44 -9.63 2.76 -10.55
N GLU A 45 -9.71 3.89 -11.25
CA GLU A 45 -8.81 4.20 -12.36
C GLU A 45 -7.35 4.32 -11.90
N PHE A 46 -7.10 4.89 -10.73
CA PHE A 46 -5.78 4.96 -10.10
C PHE A 46 -5.21 3.57 -9.86
N VAL A 47 -5.97 2.70 -9.18
CA VAL A 47 -5.53 1.32 -8.91
C VAL A 47 -5.27 0.54 -10.20
N HIS A 48 -6.10 0.69 -11.23
CA HIS A 48 -5.87 0.04 -12.53
C HIS A 48 -4.71 0.64 -13.31
N SER A 49 -4.36 1.91 -13.09
CA SER A 49 -3.17 2.53 -13.67
C SER A 49 -1.89 2.03 -13.00
N ILE A 50 -1.96 1.59 -11.73
CA ILE A 50 -0.84 0.96 -11.02
C ILE A 50 -0.72 -0.52 -11.39
N PHE A 51 -1.84 -1.24 -11.39
CA PHE A 51 -1.89 -2.70 -11.56
C PHE A 51 -2.74 -3.09 -12.77
N PRO A 52 -2.11 -3.31 -13.95
CA PRO A 52 -2.76 -3.91 -15.11
C PRO A 52 -3.40 -5.28 -14.80
N VAL A 53 -4.33 -5.72 -15.67
CA VAL A 53 -5.21 -6.90 -15.50
C VAL A 53 -4.47 -8.23 -15.22
N HIS A 54 -3.17 -8.33 -15.53
CA HIS A 54 -2.36 -9.54 -15.33
C HIS A 54 -1.18 -9.34 -14.36
N SER A 55 -1.25 -8.32 -13.50
CA SER A 55 -0.21 -8.08 -12.50
C SER A 55 -0.15 -9.22 -11.49
N GLN A 56 1.06 -9.70 -11.19
CA GLN A 56 1.29 -10.63 -10.09
C GLN A 56 1.43 -9.85 -8.78
N ILE A 57 0.29 -9.56 -8.14
CA ILE A 57 0.26 -8.74 -6.94
C ILE A 57 0.39 -9.62 -5.69
N THR A 58 1.32 -9.27 -4.83
CA THR A 58 1.44 -9.82 -3.47
C THR A 58 0.99 -8.78 -2.46
N MET A 59 0.01 -9.13 -1.63
CA MET A 59 -0.39 -8.32 -0.49
C MET A 59 0.41 -8.74 0.75
N THR A 60 0.90 -7.76 1.51
CA THR A 60 1.57 -7.96 2.79
C THR A 60 1.15 -6.89 3.80
N GLY A 61 1.19 -7.20 5.09
CA GLY A 61 0.84 -6.27 6.15
C GLY A 61 1.02 -6.87 7.54
N ILE A 62 1.18 -6.00 8.55
CA ILE A 62 1.26 -6.43 9.95
C ILE A 62 -0.16 -6.76 10.45
N ILE A 63 -0.33 -7.97 10.99
CA ILE A 63 -1.62 -8.54 11.42
C ILE A 63 -1.76 -8.67 12.94
N GLY A 64 -0.69 -8.39 13.69
CA GLY A 64 -0.70 -8.51 15.13
C GLY A 64 0.68 -8.37 15.74
N TYR A 65 0.70 -8.37 17.07
CA TYR A 65 1.89 -8.22 17.88
C TYR A 65 1.73 -8.96 19.21
N TYR A 66 2.81 -9.09 19.97
CA TYR A 66 2.81 -9.70 21.28
C TYR A 66 3.04 -8.66 22.38
N ILE A 67 2.29 -8.77 23.47
CA ILE A 67 2.61 -8.13 24.75
C ILE A 67 2.95 -9.25 25.74
N GLY A 68 4.23 -9.39 26.06
CA GLY A 68 4.73 -10.55 26.80
C GLY A 68 4.43 -11.85 26.04
N SER A 69 3.73 -12.79 26.67
CA SER A 69 3.29 -14.04 26.03
C SER A 69 1.94 -13.94 25.33
N THR A 70 1.25 -12.80 25.41
CA THR A 70 -0.12 -12.64 24.89
C THR A 70 -0.08 -12.12 23.46
N ARG A 71 -0.70 -12.87 22.54
CA ARG A 71 -0.89 -12.48 21.14
C ARG A 71 -2.08 -11.54 21.01
N ILE A 72 -1.86 -10.38 20.39
CA ILE A 72 -2.88 -9.39 20.06
C ILE A 72 -3.03 -9.34 18.54
N TRP A 73 -4.26 -9.53 18.06
CA TRP A 73 -4.60 -9.48 16.65
C TRP A 73 -5.09 -8.10 16.27
N ASP A 74 -4.58 -7.60 15.16
CA ASP A 74 -5.11 -6.39 14.54
C ASP A 74 -6.23 -6.75 13.54
N LYS A 75 -7.35 -6.02 13.60
CA LYS A 75 -8.53 -6.33 12.80
C LYS A 75 -8.33 -5.79 11.39
N GLN A 76 -8.00 -6.67 10.46
CA GLN A 76 -7.73 -6.30 9.06
C GLN A 76 -8.99 -6.14 8.18
N HIS A 77 -10.14 -6.65 8.63
CA HIS A 77 -11.41 -6.66 7.87
C HIS A 77 -11.33 -7.21 6.43
N LEU A 78 -10.37 -8.10 6.15
CA LEU A 78 -10.13 -8.69 4.81
C LEU A 78 -11.21 -9.70 4.39
N LYS A 79 -11.94 -10.25 5.36
CA LYS A 79 -12.92 -11.31 5.13
C LYS A 79 -14.09 -10.74 4.32
N GLY A 80 -14.32 -11.32 3.14
CA GLY A 80 -15.38 -10.90 2.21
C GLY A 80 -14.90 -9.95 1.11
N VAL A 81 -13.64 -9.48 1.19
CA VAL A 81 -13.02 -8.64 0.16
C VAL A 81 -11.97 -9.41 -0.62
N VAL A 82 -11.14 -10.20 0.06
CA VAL A 82 -10.05 -10.96 -0.56
C VAL A 82 -10.19 -12.45 -0.25
N LYS A 83 -9.89 -13.30 -1.25
CA LYS A 83 -9.79 -14.75 -1.05
C LYS A 83 -8.45 -15.09 -0.39
N LEU A 84 -8.47 -15.48 0.89
CA LEU A 84 -7.27 -15.74 1.69
C LEU A 84 -6.74 -17.18 1.57
N SER A 85 -6.96 -17.87 0.45
CA SER A 85 -6.66 -19.32 0.32
C SER A 85 -5.16 -19.67 0.36
N ASN A 86 -4.28 -18.69 0.17
CA ASN A 86 -2.83 -18.81 0.14
C ASN A 86 -2.15 -17.90 1.18
N TRP A 87 -2.85 -17.64 2.28
CA TRP A 87 -2.36 -16.91 3.45
C TRP A 87 -1.13 -17.56 4.07
N LYS A 88 -0.08 -16.77 4.32
CA LYS A 88 1.11 -17.18 5.07
C LYS A 88 1.41 -16.16 6.16
N GLU A 89 1.76 -16.66 7.34
CA GLU A 89 2.18 -15.83 8.47
C GLU A 89 3.70 -15.87 8.61
N THR A 90 4.30 -14.70 8.85
CA THR A 90 5.72 -14.55 9.19
C THR A 90 5.82 -13.88 10.55
N TYR A 91 6.66 -14.42 11.42
CA TYR A 91 6.90 -13.92 12.77
C TYR A 91 8.24 -13.19 12.78
N MET A 92 8.25 -11.97 13.31
CA MET A 92 9.41 -11.08 13.28
C MET A 92 9.63 -10.47 14.67
N VAL A 93 10.85 -10.02 14.93
CA VAL A 93 11.22 -9.32 16.16
C VAL A 93 11.93 -8.04 15.73
N ASP A 94 11.51 -6.89 16.27
CA ASP A 94 12.20 -5.62 16.04
C ASP A 94 13.47 -5.49 16.89
N GLU A 95 14.17 -4.36 16.75
CA GLU A 95 15.38 -4.06 17.52
C GLU A 95 15.12 -3.91 19.02
N GLU A 96 13.89 -3.54 19.41
CA GLU A 96 13.46 -3.40 20.81
C GLU A 96 13.02 -4.73 21.45
N GLY A 97 12.97 -5.81 20.67
CA GLY A 97 12.56 -7.14 21.13
C GLY A 97 11.05 -7.38 21.07
N THR A 98 10.27 -6.46 20.51
CA THR A 98 8.83 -6.62 20.29
C THR A 98 8.60 -7.62 19.16
N GLN A 99 7.74 -8.61 19.42
CA GLN A 99 7.40 -9.62 18.42
C GLN A 99 6.17 -9.19 17.63
N TYR A 100 6.27 -9.23 16.31
CA TYR A 100 5.20 -8.90 15.38
C TYR A 100 4.89 -10.06 14.46
N MET A 101 3.71 -9.97 13.88
CA MET A 101 3.20 -10.90 12.91
C MET A 101 2.84 -10.18 11.64
N ALA A 102 3.38 -10.64 10.52
CA ALA A 102 2.97 -10.20 9.20
C ALA A 102 2.22 -11.31 8.48
N MET A 103 1.33 -10.93 7.57
CA MET A 103 0.76 -11.83 6.58
C MET A 103 1.34 -11.55 5.20
N THR A 104 1.30 -12.58 4.37
CA THR A 104 1.46 -12.47 2.93
C THR A 104 0.38 -13.28 2.23
N VAL A 105 -0.24 -12.68 1.22
CA VAL A 105 -1.23 -13.32 0.35
C VAL A 105 -0.82 -13.03 -1.10
N LYS A 106 -0.65 -14.07 -1.90
CA LYS A 106 -0.26 -13.94 -3.31
C LYS A 106 -1.48 -13.92 -4.22
N ASP A 107 -1.27 -13.65 -5.50
CA ASP A 107 -2.29 -13.76 -6.55
C ASP A 107 -3.52 -12.87 -6.29
N ILE A 108 -3.25 -11.68 -5.75
CA ILE A 108 -4.26 -10.65 -5.51
C ILE A 108 -4.59 -9.96 -6.84
N THR A 109 -5.86 -9.68 -7.08
CA THR A 109 -6.29 -8.97 -8.30
C THR A 109 -6.33 -7.46 -8.07
N SER A 110 -6.22 -6.66 -9.13
CA SER A 110 -6.41 -5.20 -9.02
C SER A 110 -7.82 -4.82 -8.54
N GLN A 111 -8.82 -5.69 -8.75
CA GLN A 111 -10.16 -5.52 -8.20
C GLN A 111 -10.21 -5.71 -6.68
N ASP A 112 -9.42 -6.65 -6.13
CA ASP A 112 -9.25 -6.83 -4.69
C ASP A 112 -8.55 -5.62 -4.07
N VAL A 113 -7.47 -5.13 -4.71
CA VAL A 113 -6.75 -3.92 -4.30
C VAL A 113 -7.71 -2.74 -4.25
N PHE A 114 -8.49 -2.51 -5.31
CA PHE A 114 -9.47 -1.42 -5.34
C PHE A 114 -10.51 -1.54 -4.23
N ALA A 115 -11.01 -2.76 -3.97
CA ALA A 115 -12.00 -2.98 -2.92
C ALA A 115 -11.44 -2.66 -1.53
N LEU A 116 -10.17 -3.00 -1.26
CA LEU A 116 -9.47 -2.65 -0.02
C LEU A 116 -9.17 -1.14 0.09
N CYS A 117 -8.73 -0.50 -1.00
CA CYS A 117 -8.57 0.96 -1.03
C CYS A 117 -9.89 1.68 -0.73
N LYS A 118 -10.98 1.25 -1.38
CA LYS A 118 -12.33 1.78 -1.14
C LYS A 118 -12.74 1.61 0.33
N GLN A 119 -12.58 0.41 0.88
CA GLN A 119 -12.95 0.12 2.27
C GLN A 119 -12.17 1.03 3.23
N THR A 120 -10.87 1.18 3.00
CA THR A 120 -9.99 2.06 3.78
C THR A 120 -10.43 3.52 3.70
N ALA A 121 -10.73 4.03 2.50
CA ALA A 121 -11.24 5.37 2.29
C ALA A 121 -12.58 5.63 2.99
N GLN A 122 -13.41 4.60 3.13
CA GLN A 122 -14.72 4.71 3.78
C GLN A 122 -14.65 4.57 5.31
N GLY A 123 -13.46 4.72 5.91
CA GLY A 123 -13.27 4.74 7.36
C GLY A 123 -13.34 3.37 8.04
N TRP A 124 -13.39 2.28 7.26
CA TRP A 124 -13.20 0.96 7.84
C TRP A 124 -11.73 0.83 8.20
N ARG A 125 -11.44 0.54 9.48
CA ARG A 125 -10.07 0.30 9.95
C ARG A 125 -9.52 -0.96 9.30
N CYS A 126 -8.99 -0.85 8.09
CA CYS A 126 -8.00 -1.80 7.59
C CYS A 126 -6.66 -1.34 8.13
N SER A 127 -5.87 -2.27 8.68
CA SER A 127 -4.50 -1.93 9.04
C SER A 127 -3.69 -1.63 7.79
N ASN A 128 -2.48 -1.13 7.98
CA ASN A 128 -1.62 -0.75 6.89
C ASN A 128 -1.30 -1.98 6.02
N LEU A 129 -1.66 -1.92 4.74
CA LEU A 129 -1.42 -2.98 3.76
C LEU A 129 -0.52 -2.47 2.65
N MET A 130 0.28 -3.36 2.09
CA MET A 130 1.12 -3.10 0.94
C MET A 130 0.80 -4.11 -0.17
N PHE A 131 0.67 -3.60 -1.39
CA PHE A 131 0.47 -4.38 -2.60
C PHE A 131 1.70 -4.24 -3.48
N CYS A 132 2.40 -5.35 -3.69
CA CYS A 132 3.73 -5.37 -4.28
C CYS A 132 3.72 -6.14 -5.60
N THR A 133 4.39 -5.59 -6.61
CA THR A 133 4.93 -6.33 -7.76
C THR A 133 6.46 -6.28 -7.70
N GLU A 134 7.14 -6.70 -8.76
CA GLU A 134 8.61 -6.61 -8.84
C GLU A 134 9.14 -5.16 -8.84
N ASP A 135 8.35 -4.21 -9.31
CA ASP A 135 8.81 -2.86 -9.66
C ASP A 135 8.02 -1.74 -8.98
N ARG A 136 6.93 -2.05 -8.27
CA ARG A 136 6.08 -1.07 -7.61
C ARG A 136 5.48 -1.58 -6.32
N ILE A 137 5.18 -0.65 -5.42
CA ILE A 137 4.48 -0.90 -4.17
C ILE A 137 3.40 0.17 -4.00
N LEU A 138 2.16 -0.27 -3.78
CA LEU A 138 1.09 0.58 -3.26
C LEU A 138 0.88 0.27 -1.79
N TYR A 139 1.19 1.23 -0.93
CA TYR A 139 0.87 1.21 0.50
C TYR A 139 -0.46 1.95 0.73
N ILE A 140 -1.30 1.38 1.58
CA ILE A 140 -2.57 2.00 1.99
C ILE A 140 -2.65 2.10 3.50
N SER A 141 -3.24 3.20 3.97
CA SER A 141 -3.54 3.48 5.37
C SER A 141 -4.78 4.36 5.47
N ALA A 142 -5.23 4.62 6.70
CA ALA A 142 -6.36 5.52 6.95
C ALA A 142 -6.15 6.94 6.39
N ASP A 143 -4.90 7.39 6.27
CA ASP A 143 -4.59 8.77 5.88
C ASP A 143 -4.15 8.91 4.41
N VAL A 144 -3.42 7.91 3.90
CA VAL A 144 -2.76 8.02 2.58
C VAL A 144 -2.79 6.73 1.77
N PHE A 145 -2.71 6.94 0.44
CA PHE A 145 -2.29 5.95 -0.54
C PHE A 145 -0.92 6.35 -1.09
N ASP A 146 0.11 5.61 -0.69
CA ASP A 146 1.50 5.85 -1.10
C ASP A 146 1.89 4.89 -2.22
N LEU A 147 2.19 5.43 -3.39
CA LEU A 147 2.72 4.68 -4.53
C LEU A 147 4.23 4.90 -4.62
N VAL A 148 4.98 3.81 -4.70
CA VAL A 148 6.40 3.79 -4.98
C VAL A 148 6.64 2.97 -6.25
N MET A 149 7.46 3.47 -7.17
CA MET A 149 7.68 2.82 -8.46
C MET A 149 9.09 3.06 -9.02
N THR A 150 9.69 2.03 -9.61
CA THR A 150 11.03 2.14 -10.20
C THR A 150 11.03 2.89 -11.54
N ASP A 151 10.00 2.73 -12.38
CA ASP A 151 9.87 3.45 -13.65
C ASP A 151 9.33 4.87 -13.42
N GLN A 152 10.23 5.86 -13.53
CA GLN A 152 9.87 7.27 -13.37
C GLN A 152 8.99 7.81 -14.50
N LYS A 153 9.09 7.26 -15.72
CA LYS A 153 8.30 7.72 -16.87
C LYS A 153 6.86 7.28 -16.72
N GLU A 154 6.64 6.01 -16.36
CA GLU A 154 5.31 5.50 -16.07
C GLU A 154 4.73 6.20 -14.82
N LEU A 155 5.53 6.38 -13.76
CA LEU A 155 5.08 7.11 -12.57
C LEU A 155 4.73 8.57 -12.88
N GLY A 156 5.50 9.23 -13.73
CA GLY A 156 5.24 10.58 -14.21
C GLY A 156 3.92 10.66 -15.00
N GLY A 157 3.64 9.66 -15.83
CA GLY A 157 2.35 9.53 -16.51
C GLY A 157 1.17 9.40 -15.54
N ILE A 158 1.32 8.59 -14.49
CA ILE A 158 0.32 8.47 -13.41
C ILE A 158 0.18 9.82 -12.68
N CYS A 159 1.29 10.45 -12.28
CA CYS A 159 1.28 11.74 -11.58
C CYS A 159 0.57 12.84 -12.40
N THR A 160 0.83 12.94 -13.70
CA THR A 160 0.17 13.90 -14.58
C THR A 160 -1.34 13.61 -14.68
N LYS A 161 -1.70 12.34 -14.88
CA LYS A 161 -3.09 11.90 -14.99
C LYS A 161 -3.91 12.18 -13.72
N PHE A 162 -3.28 12.03 -12.54
CA PHE A 162 -3.93 12.21 -11.24
C PHE A 162 -3.49 13.50 -10.52
N SER A 163 -2.97 14.49 -11.25
CA SER A 163 -2.40 15.72 -10.69
C SER A 163 -3.28 16.45 -9.68
N SER A 164 -4.60 16.47 -9.88
CA SER A 164 -5.57 17.08 -8.96
C SER A 164 -5.73 16.38 -7.60
N TRP A 165 -5.26 15.14 -7.48
CA TRP A 165 -5.35 14.31 -6.26
C TRP A 165 -3.99 14.06 -5.61
N VAL A 166 -2.91 14.51 -6.25
CA VAL A 166 -1.57 14.35 -5.70
C VAL A 166 -1.40 15.27 -4.51
N ASP A 167 -0.92 14.71 -3.40
CA ASP A 167 -0.54 15.46 -2.22
C ASP A 167 0.47 16.55 -2.59
N THR A 168 0.22 17.78 -2.15
CA THR A 168 1.10 18.92 -2.40
C THR A 168 1.90 19.31 -1.16
N TYR A 169 1.59 18.71 0.00
CA TYR A 169 2.31 18.98 1.25
C TYR A 169 3.70 18.31 1.28
N HIS A 170 3.88 17.19 0.58
CA HIS A 170 5.14 16.46 0.51
C HIS A 170 5.75 16.40 -0.91
N PRO A 171 7.09 16.30 -1.04
CA PRO A 171 7.73 16.15 -2.34
C PRO A 171 7.41 14.81 -3.01
N ASN A 172 6.72 14.90 -4.15
CA ASN A 172 6.42 13.80 -5.07
C ASN A 172 7.27 13.89 -6.35
N ILE A 173 7.12 12.92 -7.25
CA ILE A 173 7.67 13.02 -8.60
C ILE A 173 7.12 14.30 -9.25
N LYS A 174 7.95 15.00 -10.02
CA LYS A 174 7.48 16.14 -10.80
C LYS A 174 6.81 15.63 -12.07
N THR A 175 5.72 16.28 -12.47
CA THR A 175 5.12 16.07 -13.79
C THR A 175 6.18 16.34 -14.87
N VAL A 176 6.30 15.44 -15.84
CA VAL A 176 7.19 15.58 -17.00
C VAL A 176 6.57 16.52 -18.02
#